data_AF-A0A0B2UPL9-F1
#
_entry.id   AF-A0A0B2UPL9-F1
#
_cell.length_a   1.000
_cell.length_b   1.000
_cell.length_c   1.000
_cell.angle_alpha   90.00
_cell.angle_beta   90.00
_cell.angle_gamma   90.00
#
_symmetry.space_group_name_H-M   'P 1'
#
loop_
_entity.id
_entity.type
_entity.pdbx_description
1 polymer ?
#
loop_
_entity_poly.entity_id
_entity_poly.type
_entity_poly.pdbx_seq_one_letter_code
_entity_poly.pdbx_strand_id
1 'polypeptide(L)'
;MRAVVQPPMAAQFLIDNRQMAFLMSDEAGNIAVFNYLPEALESSGGERLILRSETNIGTNVNSFIRVKGHISSGFVENEHYSLNRQSVLFCSLDGSFGYVRPLSEKVFRRFHMLQQLMSSLVPQAAGLNVKGSRAARPHRPNHYLVCSLKYPFV
;
A
#
# COMPACT_ATOMS: atom_id res chain seq x y z
N MET A 1 9.32 -18.47 6.66
CA MET A 1 7.85 -18.22 6.67
C MET A 1 7.45 -17.76 5.29
N ARG A 2 6.56 -18.50 4.62
CA ARG A 2 6.05 -18.18 3.28
C ARG A 2 5.04 -17.04 3.45
N ALA A 3 5.42 -15.80 3.15
CA ALA A 3 4.46 -14.69 3.09
C ALA A 3 3.60 -14.93 1.85
N VAL A 4 2.48 -15.66 2.03
CA VAL A 4 1.49 -15.84 0.98
C VAL A 4 0.77 -14.50 0.86
N VAL A 5 1.24 -13.65 -0.06
CA VAL A 5 0.49 -12.46 -0.48
C VAL A 5 -0.77 -12.97 -1.20
N GLN A 6 -1.93 -12.43 -0.82
CA GLN A 6 -3.20 -12.79 -1.44
C GLN A 6 -3.19 -12.44 -2.94
N PRO A 7 -3.97 -13.15 -3.76
CA PRO A 7 -4.12 -12.81 -5.17
C PRO A 7 -4.63 -11.37 -5.29
N PRO A 8 -3.96 -10.52 -6.09
CA PRO A 8 -4.35 -9.12 -6.18
C PRO A 8 -5.68 -8.96 -6.93
N MET A 9 -6.55 -8.09 -6.44
CA MET A 9 -7.77 -7.69 -7.16
C MET A 9 -7.42 -6.74 -8.32
N ALA A 10 -6.53 -5.79 -8.06
CA ALA A 10 -6.00 -4.88 -9.05
C ALA A 10 -4.52 -4.62 -8.77
N ALA A 11 -3.78 -4.28 -9.83
CA ALA A 11 -2.37 -3.93 -9.73
C ALA A 11 -2.06 -2.73 -10.61
N GLN A 12 -1.10 -1.91 -10.18
CA GLN A 12 -0.67 -0.73 -10.91
C GLN A 12 0.77 -0.34 -10.57
N PHE A 13 1.45 0.31 -11.51
CA PHE A 13 2.78 0.88 -11.25
C PHE A 13 2.71 2.20 -10.48
N LEU A 14 3.59 2.36 -9.51
CA LEU A 14 3.88 3.63 -8.84
C LEU A 14 5.26 4.10 -9.34
N ILE A 15 5.30 5.27 -9.97
CA ILE A 15 6.52 5.78 -10.61
C ILE A 15 7.01 7.01 -9.86
N ASP A 16 8.21 6.91 -9.30
CA ASP A 16 8.93 8.00 -8.64
C ASP A 16 10.23 8.31 -9.39
N ASN A 17 10.14 9.09 -10.46
CA ASN A 17 11.26 9.58 -11.28
C ASN A 17 12.25 8.49 -11.77
N ARG A 18 13.12 7.97 -10.89
CA ARG A 18 14.08 6.89 -11.15
C ARG A 18 13.68 5.53 -10.58
N GLN A 19 12.75 5.48 -9.63
CA GLN A 19 12.30 4.25 -8.99
C GLN A 19 10.88 3.90 -9.43
N MET A 20 10.61 2.60 -9.51
CA MET A 20 9.30 2.05 -9.82
C MET A 20 8.94 1.05 -8.71
N ALA A 21 7.69 1.10 -8.29
CA ALA A 21 7.11 0.14 -7.36
C ALA A 21 5.83 -0.44 -7.96
N PHE A 22 5.46 -1.63 -7.48
CA PHE A 22 4.21 -2.30 -7.81
C PHE A 22 3.23 -2.05 -6.68
N LEU A 23 2.10 -1.42 -7.01
CA LEU A 23 0.97 -1.26 -6.14
C LEU A 23 0.00 -2.42 -6.39
N MET A 24 -0.43 -3.10 -5.34
CA MET A 24 -1.39 -4.20 -5.43
C MET A 24 -2.49 -4.00 -4.39
N SER A 25 -3.74 -4.22 -4.80
CA SER A 25 -4.88 -4.29 -3.88
C SER A 25 -5.28 -5.72 -3.59
N ASP A 26 -5.78 -5.95 -2.39
CA ASP A 26 -6.19 -7.24 -1.88
C ASP A 26 -7.71 -7.28 -1.59
N GLU A 27 -8.27 -8.49 -1.53
CA GLU A 27 -9.64 -8.76 -1.09
C GLU A 27 -9.88 -8.38 0.39
N ALA A 28 -8.82 -8.39 1.21
CA ALA A 28 -8.90 -7.90 2.58
C ALA A 28 -9.02 -6.35 2.71
N GLY A 29 -9.01 -5.61 1.58
CA GLY A 29 -8.99 -4.15 1.56
C GLY A 29 -7.61 -3.56 1.92
N ASN A 30 -6.57 -4.37 1.79
CA ASN A 30 -5.18 -3.93 1.93
C ASN A 30 -4.65 -3.41 0.59
N ILE A 31 -3.84 -2.37 0.65
CA ILE A 31 -2.98 -1.94 -0.45
C ILE A 31 -1.54 -2.20 -0.03
N ALA A 32 -0.82 -2.94 -0.87
CA ALA A 32 0.56 -3.29 -0.68
C ALA A 32 1.44 -2.68 -1.78
N VAL A 33 2.62 -2.20 -1.38
CA VAL A 33 3.63 -1.63 -2.27
C VAL A 33 4.85 -2.54 -2.26
N PHE A 34 5.25 -2.98 -3.44
CA PHE A 34 6.40 -3.85 -3.65
C PHE A 34 7.46 -3.17 -4.49
N ASN A 35 8.72 -3.43 -4.17
CA ASN A 35 9.85 -2.97 -4.96
C ASN A 35 10.60 -4.16 -5.57
N TYR A 36 11.12 -3.94 -6.77
CA TYR A 36 12.07 -4.85 -7.41
C TYR A 36 13.50 -4.34 -7.14
N LEU A 37 14.27 -5.13 -6.39
CA LEU A 37 15.64 -4.79 -5.97
C LEU A 37 16.52 -6.04 -6.05
N PRO A 38 17.09 -6.35 -7.22
CA PRO A 38 17.84 -7.59 -7.42
C PRO A 38 19.13 -7.65 -6.58
N GLU A 39 19.67 -6.49 -6.20
CA GLU A 39 20.86 -6.37 -5.33
C GLU A 39 20.57 -6.78 -3.88
N ALA A 40 19.31 -6.77 -3.45
CA ALA A 40 18.95 -7.14 -2.10
C ALA A 40 18.88 -8.67 -1.95
N LEU A 41 19.52 -9.19 -0.89
CA LEU A 41 19.53 -10.62 -0.59
C LEU A 41 18.12 -11.21 -0.45
N GLU A 42 17.19 -10.42 0.11
CA GLU A 42 15.77 -10.80 0.28
C GLU A 42 15.06 -11.08 -1.06
N SER A 43 15.50 -10.42 -2.14
CA SER A 43 14.93 -10.57 -3.47
C SER A 43 15.34 -11.88 -4.15
N SER A 44 16.27 -12.66 -3.56
CA SER A 44 16.80 -13.89 -4.17
C SER A 44 17.33 -13.63 -5.59
N GLY A 45 18.11 -12.55 -5.77
CA GLY A 45 18.66 -12.17 -7.08
C GLY A 45 17.66 -11.58 -8.07
N GLY A 46 16.47 -11.16 -7.62
CA GLY A 46 15.42 -10.56 -8.46
C GLY A 46 14.20 -11.45 -8.65
N GLU A 47 14.23 -12.72 -8.25
CA GLU A 47 13.07 -13.61 -8.37
C GLU A 47 11.90 -13.20 -7.46
N ARG A 48 12.18 -12.45 -6.38
CA ARG A 48 11.19 -12.05 -5.38
C ARG A 48 11.07 -10.55 -5.27
N LEU A 49 9.83 -10.07 -5.32
CA LEU A 49 9.50 -8.69 -4.98
C LEU A 49 9.53 -8.49 -3.46
N ILE A 50 10.07 -7.36 -3.03
CA ILE A 50 10.18 -7.03 -1.60
C ILE A 50 8.99 -6.14 -1.22
N LEU A 51 8.20 -6.58 -0.23
CA LEU A 51 7.15 -5.77 0.37
C LEU A 51 7.76 -4.58 1.12
N ARG A 52 7.42 -3.36 0.71
CA ARG A 52 7.93 -2.13 1.34
C ARG A 52 6.94 -1.48 2.30
N SER A 53 5.66 -1.55 1.97
CA SER A 53 4.61 -1.02 2.84
C SER A 53 3.29 -1.70 2.54
N GLU A 54 2.47 -1.83 3.57
CA GLU A 54 1.11 -2.31 3.46
C GLU A 54 0.21 -1.42 4.31
N THR A 55 -1.00 -1.14 3.83
CA THR A 55 -1.95 -0.28 4.53
C THR A 55 -3.38 -0.73 4.25
N ASN A 56 -4.20 -0.78 5.30
CA ASN A 56 -5.61 -1.09 5.16
C ASN A 56 -6.43 0.18 4.87
N ILE A 57 -7.08 0.20 3.71
CA ILE A 57 -8.02 1.27 3.34
C ILE A 57 -9.38 1.03 3.99
N GLY A 58 -9.71 -0.24 4.25
CA GLY A 58 -10.98 -0.67 4.85
C GLY A 58 -12.03 -1.06 3.80
N THR A 59 -11.77 -0.75 2.53
CA THR A 59 -12.62 -1.05 1.38
C THR A 59 -11.80 -1.74 0.28
N ASN A 60 -12.46 -2.50 -0.56
CA ASN A 60 -11.83 -3.26 -1.64
C ASN A 60 -11.58 -2.35 -2.84
N VAL A 61 -10.32 -2.26 -3.26
CA VAL A 61 -9.92 -1.43 -4.41
C VAL A 61 -9.95 -2.24 -5.69
N ASN A 62 -10.78 -1.81 -6.64
CA ASN A 62 -11.02 -2.51 -7.89
C ASN A 62 -10.25 -1.91 -9.08
N SER A 63 -9.98 -0.61 -9.07
CA SER A 63 -9.30 0.04 -10.18
C SER A 63 -8.30 1.08 -9.74
N PHE A 64 -7.24 1.19 -10.54
CA PHE A 64 -6.15 2.13 -10.36
C PHE A 64 -5.92 2.92 -11.65
N ILE A 65 -5.73 4.22 -11.53
CA ILE A 65 -5.47 5.12 -12.66
C ILE A 65 -4.22 5.94 -12.33
N ARG A 66 -3.24 5.94 -13.23
CA ARG A 66 -2.06 6.80 -13.10
C ARG A 66 -2.34 8.17 -13.70
N VAL A 67 -2.07 9.21 -12.92
CA VAL A 67 -2.18 10.60 -13.34
C VAL A 67 -0.81 11.26 -13.16
N LYS A 68 -0.39 12.04 -14.15
CA LYS A 68 0.84 12.83 -14.06
C LYS A 68 0.71 13.83 -12.91
N GLY A 69 1.77 13.97 -12.12
CA GLY A 69 1.79 14.92 -11.02
C GLY A 69 1.50 16.33 -11.54
N HIS A 70 0.47 16.98 -10.97
CA HIS A 70 0.24 18.39 -11.18
C HIS A 70 1.23 19.20 -10.34
N ILE A 71 1.90 20.16 -10.97
CA ILE A 71 2.73 21.18 -10.30
C ILE A 71 1.84 22.27 -9.71
N SER A 72 1.04 21.96 -8.68
CA SER A 72 0.44 23.01 -7.85
C SER A 72 1.44 23.44 -6.78
N SER A 73 1.78 24.72 -6.83
CA SER A 73 2.80 25.42 -6.06
C SER A 73 2.58 25.34 -4.54
N GLY A 74 3.69 25.18 -3.80
CA GLY A 74 3.75 25.31 -2.34
C GLY A 74 4.94 24.60 -1.69
N PHE A 75 5.33 23.44 -2.21
CA PHE A 75 6.44 22.60 -1.69
C PHE A 75 7.37 22.12 -2.81
N VAL A 76 7.81 23.04 -3.68
CA VAL A 76 8.60 22.70 -4.87
C VAL A 76 10.06 22.45 -4.47
N GLU A 77 10.41 21.18 -4.20
CA GLU A 77 11.79 20.70 -4.37
C GLU A 77 11.98 20.38 -5.86
N ASN A 78 12.35 21.39 -6.66
CA ASN A 78 12.66 21.32 -8.10
C ASN A 78 11.51 20.94 -9.06
N GLU A 79 11.28 21.80 -10.06
CA GLU A 79 10.24 21.66 -11.09
C GLU A 79 10.40 20.38 -11.93
N HIS A 80 11.63 20.10 -12.37
CA HIS A 80 11.96 18.88 -13.11
C HIS A 80 11.71 17.58 -12.32
N TYR A 81 11.88 17.61 -11.00
CA TYR A 81 11.65 16.43 -10.15
C TYR A 81 10.15 16.14 -10.00
N SER A 82 9.33 17.20 -10.03
CA SER A 82 7.89 17.12 -9.81
C SER A 82 7.14 16.61 -11.05
N LEU A 83 7.64 16.89 -12.26
CA LEU A 83 7.04 16.47 -13.53
C LEU A 83 7.13 14.96 -13.78
N ASN A 84 8.18 14.31 -13.29
CA ASN A 84 8.42 12.88 -13.50
C ASN A 84 7.75 11.98 -12.44
N ARG A 85 7.08 12.57 -11.45
CA ARG A 85 6.30 11.83 -10.45
C ARG A 85 4.88 11.60 -10.94
N GLN A 86 4.42 10.37 -10.83
CA GLN A 86 3.02 10.03 -11.11
C GLN A 86 2.30 9.69 -9.82
N SER A 87 1.09 10.22 -9.68
CA SER A 87 0.17 9.84 -8.61
C SER A 87 -0.74 8.73 -9.13
N VAL A 88 -1.07 7.77 -8.27
CA VAL A 88 -2.01 6.70 -8.59
C VAL A 88 -3.32 7.01 -7.89
N LEU A 89 -4.37 7.32 -8.64
CA LEU A 89 -5.73 7.35 -8.14
C LEU A 89 -6.24 5.91 -8.01
N PHE A 90 -7.05 5.67 -7.00
CA PHE A 90 -7.71 4.39 -6.81
C PHE A 90 -9.20 4.58 -6.56
N CYS A 91 -10.01 3.66 -7.07
CA CYS A 91 -11.45 3.61 -6.84
C CYS A 91 -11.81 2.28 -6.18
N SER A 92 -12.64 2.37 -5.15
CA SER A 92 -13.10 1.25 -4.34
C SER A 92 -14.46 0.77 -4.80
N LEU A 93 -14.83 -0.46 -4.44
CA LEU A 93 -16.15 -1.03 -4.73
C LEU A 93 -17.29 -0.27 -4.02
N ASP A 94 -17.02 0.30 -2.85
CA ASP A 94 -17.99 1.09 -2.08
C ASP A 94 -18.20 2.52 -2.62
N GLY A 95 -17.68 2.83 -3.81
CA GLY A 95 -17.77 4.17 -4.42
C GLY A 95 -16.80 5.20 -3.84
N SER A 96 -15.99 4.84 -2.84
CA SER A 96 -14.91 5.70 -2.34
C SER A 96 -13.73 5.75 -3.31
N PHE A 97 -13.11 6.90 -3.45
CA PHE A 97 -11.88 7.06 -4.24
C PHE A 97 -10.81 7.79 -3.42
N GLY A 98 -9.56 7.61 -3.81
CA GLY A 98 -8.41 8.23 -3.16
C GLY A 98 -7.19 8.21 -4.06
N TYR A 99 -6.04 8.58 -3.51
CA TYR A 99 -4.78 8.54 -4.26
C TYR A 99 -3.60 8.10 -3.40
N VAL A 100 -2.61 7.53 -4.08
CA VAL A 100 -1.29 7.19 -3.55
C VAL A 100 -0.26 8.03 -4.31
N ARG A 101 0.56 8.77 -3.57
CA ARG A 101 1.60 9.63 -4.13
C ARG A 101 2.95 9.28 -3.51
N PRO A 102 4.01 9.09 -4.32
CA PRO A 102 5.35 8.90 -3.77
C PRO A 102 5.84 10.22 -3.14
N LEU A 103 6.46 10.11 -1.97
CA LEU A 103 6.99 11.25 -1.21
C LEU A 103 8.50 11.09 -1.02
N SER A 104 9.23 12.21 -0.94
CA SER A 104 10.63 12.16 -0.52
C SER A 104 10.73 11.77 0.95
N GLU A 105 11.81 11.09 1.32
CA GLU A 105 12.01 10.59 2.68
C GLU A 105 11.96 11.72 3.74
N LYS A 106 12.51 12.89 3.42
CA LYS A 106 12.46 14.08 4.29
C LYS A 106 11.02 14.54 4.56
N VAL A 107 10.17 14.56 3.54
CA VAL A 107 8.75 14.93 3.68
C VAL A 107 7.99 13.83 4.42
N PHE A 108 8.24 12.57 4.08
CA PHE A 108 7.63 11.42 4.75
C PHE A 108 7.90 11.42 6.26
N ARG A 109 9.16 11.61 6.69
CA ARG A 109 9.52 11.67 8.12
C ARG A 109 8.79 12.79 8.87
N ARG A 110 8.65 13.96 8.24
CA ARG A 110 7.88 15.09 8.81
C ARG A 110 6.39 14.76 8.96
N PHE A 111 5.76 14.20 7.92
CA PHE A 111 4.36 13.80 7.98
C PHE A 111 4.11 12.62 8.91
N HIS A 112 5.04 11.68 9.01
CA HIS A 112 4.95 10.57 9.93
C HIS A 112 4.99 11.05 11.40
N MET A 113 5.90 11.97 11.73
CA MET A 113 5.92 12.61 13.06
C MET A 113 4.62 13.37 13.33
N LEU A 114 4.11 14.11 12.34
CA LEU A 114 2.84 14.82 12.47
C LEU A 114 1.66 13.86 12.70
N GLN A 115 1.58 12.77 11.93
CA GLN A 115 0.56 11.73 12.10
C GLN A 115 0.62 11.10 13.50
N GLN A 116 1.83 10.86 14.01
CA GLN A 116 2.05 10.34 15.36
C GLN A 116 1.45 11.30 16.40
N LEU A 117 1.74 12.60 16.29
CA LEU A 117 1.25 13.64 17.20
C LEU A 117 -0.27 13.79 17.10
N MET A 118 -0.84 13.82 15.89
CA MET A 118 -2.29 13.89 15.71
C MET A 118 -3.00 12.68 16.32
N SER A 119 -2.41 11.48 16.21
CA SER A 119 -2.98 10.27 16.80
C SER A 119 -3.05 10.32 18.34
N SER A 120 -2.13 11.03 19.00
CA SER A 120 -2.11 11.16 20.46
C SER A 120 -2.89 12.36 20.99
N LEU A 121 -2.93 13.46 20.22
CA LEU A 121 -3.50 14.73 20.68
C LEU A 121 -4.98 14.89 20.30
N VAL A 122 -5.41 14.30 19.18
CA VAL A 122 -6.79 14.46 18.68
C VAL A 122 -7.65 13.31 19.19
N PRO A 123 -8.75 13.59 19.92
CA PRO A 123 -9.69 12.55 20.34
C PRO A 123 -10.36 11.91 19.12
N GLN A 124 -10.40 10.59 19.09
CA GLN A 124 -10.95 9.84 17.98
C GLN A 124 -12.42 9.49 18.22
N ALA A 125 -13.21 9.49 17.15
CA ALA A 125 -14.59 9.04 17.21
C ALA A 125 -14.66 7.61 17.77
N ALA A 126 -15.55 7.39 18.74
CA ALA A 126 -15.71 6.13 19.45
C ALA A 126 -14.43 5.56 20.13
N GLY A 127 -13.42 6.40 20.39
CA GLY A 127 -12.17 5.95 21.03
C GLY A 127 -11.33 4.99 20.17
N LEU A 128 -11.54 4.98 18.86
CA LEU A 128 -10.85 4.08 17.95
C LEU A 128 -9.38 4.47 17.76
N ASN A 129 -8.51 3.47 17.66
CA ASN A 129 -7.10 3.70 17.34
C ASN A 129 -6.91 3.82 15.83
N VAL A 130 -6.54 5.01 15.35
CA VAL A 130 -6.29 5.29 13.93
C VAL A 130 -5.22 4.38 13.35
N LYS A 131 -4.13 4.12 14.09
CA LYS A 131 -3.03 3.27 13.61
C LYS A 131 -3.47 1.82 13.46
N GLY A 132 -4.22 1.33 14.45
CA GLY A 132 -4.78 -0.02 14.41
C GLY A 132 -5.76 -0.18 13.26
N SER A 133 -6.61 0.83 13.01
CA SER A 133 -7.56 0.80 11.89
C SER A 133 -6.89 0.78 10.52
N ARG A 134 -5.66 1.29 10.39
CA ARG A 134 -4.90 1.33 9.13
C ARG A 134 -3.84 0.22 9.02
N ALA A 135 -3.65 -0.56 10.08
CA ALA A 135 -2.74 -1.68 10.07
C ALA A 135 -3.20 -2.74 9.06
N ALA A 136 -2.23 -3.34 8.37
CA ALA A 136 -2.48 -4.43 7.44
C ALA A 136 -3.26 -5.56 8.10
N ARG A 137 -4.31 -6.06 7.44
CA ARG A 137 -5.04 -7.23 7.92
C ARG A 137 -4.27 -8.48 7.55
N PRO A 138 -4.06 -9.42 8.49
CA PRO A 138 -3.37 -10.66 8.18
C PRO A 138 -4.18 -11.47 7.18
N HIS A 139 -3.46 -12.24 6.35
CA HIS A 139 -4.07 -13.22 5.46
C HIS A 139 -4.99 -14.15 6.27
N ARG A 140 -6.28 -14.17 5.93
CA ARG A 140 -7.20 -15.17 6.48
C ARG A 140 -6.92 -16.48 5.74
N PRO A 141 -6.42 -17.53 6.40
CA PRO A 141 -6.31 -18.83 5.76
C PRO A 141 -7.73 -19.26 5.37
N ASN A 142 -7.92 -19.66 4.11
CA ASN A 142 -9.20 -20.15 3.62
C ASN A 142 -9.73 -21.26 4.54
N HIS A 143 -10.85 -20.99 5.21
CA HIS A 143 -11.48 -21.90 6.18
C HIS A 143 -11.82 -23.28 5.56
N TYR A 144 -11.92 -23.35 4.23
CA TYR A 144 -12.18 -24.56 3.45
C TYR A 144 -11.01 -25.57 3.44
N LEU A 145 -9.76 -25.13 3.60
CA LEU A 145 -8.60 -26.05 3.61
C LEU A 145 -8.40 -26.74 4.96
N VAL A 146 -8.93 -26.17 6.05
CA VAL A 146 -8.83 -26.79 7.39
C VAL A 146 -9.81 -27.96 7.54
N CYS A 147 -10.95 -27.93 6.83
CA CYS A 147 -11.95 -28.99 6.93
C CYS A 147 -11.60 -30.23 6.09
N SER A 148 -10.95 -30.07 4.93
CA SER A 148 -10.50 -31.23 4.11
C SER A 148 -9.32 -32.00 4.70
N LEU A 149 -8.57 -31.43 5.65
CA LEU A 149 -7.48 -32.14 6.34
C LEU A 149 -7.96 -32.88 7.61
N LYS A 150 -9.24 -32.79 7.98
CA LYS A 150 -9.80 -33.43 9.18
C LYS A 150 -10.54 -34.75 8.94
N TYR A 151 -10.78 -35.12 7.68
CA TYR A 151 -11.40 -36.40 7.35
C TYR A 151 -10.55 -37.12 6.29
N PRO A 152 -9.60 -37.99 6.70
CA PRO A 152 -9.10 -38.99 5.78
C PRO A 152 -10.29 -39.87 5.39
N PHE A 153 -10.56 -39.96 4.09
CA PHE A 153 -11.40 -41.00 3.51
C PHE A 153 -10.85 -42.36 3.97
N VAL A 154 -11.59 -43.03 4.84
CA VAL A 154 -11.52 -44.47 5.10
C VAL A 154 -12.92 -45.01 4.90
#